data_AF-A0A2V6JIK4-F1
#
_entry.id   AF-A0A2V6JIK4-F1
#
_cell.length_a   1.000
_cell.length_b   1.000
_cell.length_c   1.000
_cell.angle_alpha   90.00
_cell.angle_beta   90.00
_cell.angle_gamma   90.00
#
_symmetry.space_group_name_H-M   'P 1'
#
loop_
_entity.id
_entity.type
_entity.pdbx_description
1 polymer ?
#
loop_
_entity_poly.entity_id
_entity_poly.type
_entity_poly.pdbx_seq_one_letter_code
_entity_poly.pdbx_strand_id
1 'polypeptide(L)'
;MADPTLELHDGNGALIASNDNWQNTIIGGIITQDQVQDIQNSGHAPGDASESAIIANLPPGNYTAIVRGVNNTTGVALVEAYDLH
;
A
#
# COMPACT_ATOMS: atom_id res chain seq x y z
N MET A 1 9.57 14.60 6.79
CA MET A 1 9.68 13.14 6.61
C MET A 1 9.18 12.82 5.22
N ALA A 2 9.57 11.69 4.63
CA ALA A 2 9.02 11.29 3.35
C ALA A 2 7.54 10.93 3.54
N ASP A 3 6.68 11.37 2.62
CA ASP A 3 5.25 11.09 2.60
C ASP A 3 4.99 10.32 1.30
N PRO A 4 5.27 9.00 1.28
CA PRO A 4 5.13 8.20 0.08
C PRO A 4 3.69 7.70 -0.10
N THR A 5 3.17 7.82 -1.31
CA THR A 5 1.96 7.13 -1.76
C THR A 5 2.35 5.80 -2.43
N LEU A 6 1.66 4.73 -2.06
CA LEU A 6 1.73 3.40 -2.66
C LEU A 6 0.55 3.16 -3.59
N GLU A 7 0.82 2.70 -4.80
CA GLU A 7 -0.16 2.23 -5.76
C GLU A 7 0.10 0.76 -6.10
N LEU A 8 -0.97 -0.03 -6.21
CA LEU A 8 -0.92 -1.42 -6.66
C LEU A 8 -1.67 -1.54 -7.98
N HIS A 9 -0.99 -2.07 -9.00
CA HIS A 9 -1.51 -2.23 -10.35
C HIS A 9 -1.60 -3.72 -10.71
N ASP A 10 -2.61 -4.09 -11.50
CA ASP A 10 -2.78 -5.44 -12.05
C ASP A 10 -1.84 -5.72 -13.24
N GLY A 11 -1.91 -6.94 -13.78
CA GLY A 11 -1.10 -7.35 -14.93
C GLY A 11 -1.37 -6.59 -16.24
N ASN A 12 -2.47 -5.83 -16.32
CA ASN A 12 -2.78 -4.95 -17.44
C ASN A 12 -2.32 -3.50 -17.18
N GLY A 13 -1.75 -3.22 -16.00
CA GLY A 13 -1.36 -1.88 -15.55
C GLY A 13 -2.53 -1.05 -15.02
N ALA A 14 -3.68 -1.66 -14.72
CA ALA A 14 -4.80 -0.95 -14.12
C ALA A 14 -4.57 -0.77 -12.61
N LEU A 15 -4.80 0.44 -12.09
CA LEU A 15 -4.77 0.72 -10.66
C LEU A 15 -5.89 -0.05 -9.95
N ILE A 16 -5.53 -0.91 -8.98
CA ILE A 16 -6.47 -1.74 -8.22
C ILE A 16 -6.48 -1.42 -6.73
N ALA A 17 -5.44 -0.78 -6.18
CA ALA A 17 -5.44 -0.25 -4.82
C ALA A 17 -4.44 0.91 -4.70
N SER A 18 -4.67 1.80 -3.74
CA SER A 18 -3.73 2.87 -3.41
C SER A 18 -3.82 3.23 -1.94
N ASN A 19 -2.72 3.66 -1.33
CA ASN A 19 -2.70 4.17 0.03
C ASN A 19 -1.59 5.21 0.21
N ASP A 20 -1.81 6.18 1.08
CA ASP A 20 -0.86 7.26 1.38
C ASP A 20 -0.44 7.21 2.85
N ASN A 21 -1.43 7.16 3.74
CA ASN A 21 -1.22 6.98 5.18
C ASN A 21 -1.86 5.66 5.61
N TRP A 22 -1.09 4.74 6.20
CA TRP A 22 -1.60 3.40 6.56
C TRP A 22 -2.72 3.45 7.61
N GLN A 23 -2.77 4.51 8.43
CA GLN A 23 -3.83 4.76 9.41
C GLN A 23 -5.13 5.26 8.79
N ASN A 24 -5.15 5.50 7.48
CA ASN A 24 -6.33 5.90 6.73
C ASN A 24 -6.52 4.99 5.52
N THR A 25 -7.59 4.20 5.53
CA THR A 25 -7.89 3.35 4.38
C THR A 25 -8.53 4.16 3.26
N ILE A 26 -7.97 4.03 2.06
CA ILE A 26 -8.58 4.53 0.81
C ILE A 26 -9.36 3.38 0.18
N ILE A 27 -10.69 3.47 0.20
CA ILE A 27 -11.58 2.50 -0.44
C ILE A 27 -11.54 2.71 -1.96
N GLY A 28 -11.28 1.63 -2.71
CA GLY A 28 -11.17 1.68 -4.16
C GLY A 28 -10.61 0.38 -4.75
N GLY A 29 -11.02 0.09 -5.98
CA GLY A 29 -10.63 -1.14 -6.69
C GLY A 29 -10.96 -2.39 -5.90
N ILE A 30 -9.94 -3.11 -5.41
CA ILE A 30 -10.10 -4.34 -4.62
C ILE A 30 -10.21 -4.09 -3.10
N ILE A 31 -9.94 -2.87 -2.63
CA ILE A 31 -10.05 -2.51 -1.21
C ILE A 31 -11.47 -2.07 -0.91
N THR A 32 -12.21 -2.90 -0.18
CA THR A 32 -13.65 -2.69 0.10
C THR A 32 -13.98 -2.40 1.56
N GLN A 33 -12.99 -2.46 2.46
CA GLN A 33 -13.16 -2.25 3.90
C GLN A 33 -11.92 -1.59 4.52
N ASP A 34 -12.09 -1.04 5.72
CA ASP A 34 -11.00 -0.45 6.50
C ASP A 34 -9.95 -1.51 6.88
N GLN A 35 -8.67 -1.20 6.64
CA GLN A 35 -7.54 -2.13 6.77
C GLN A 35 -6.66 -1.84 7.99
N VAL A 36 -6.88 -0.74 8.71
CA VAL A 36 -6.01 -0.28 9.80
C VAL A 36 -5.78 -1.39 10.84
N GLN A 37 -6.85 -2.07 11.24
CA GLN A 37 -6.76 -3.15 12.23
C GLN A 37 -6.02 -4.38 11.69
N ASP A 38 -6.21 -4.73 10.42
CA ASP A 38 -5.54 -5.86 9.79
C ASP A 38 -4.03 -5.57 9.62
N ILE A 39 -3.68 -4.34 9.25
CA ILE A 39 -2.29 -3.86 9.15
C ILE A 39 -1.62 -3.95 10.53
N GLN A 40 -2.30 -3.51 11.60
CA GLN A 40 -1.79 -3.65 12.97
C GLN A 40 -1.61 -5.12 13.38
N ASN A 41 -2.60 -5.96 13.08
CA ASN A 41 -2.59 -7.37 13.44
C ASN A 41 -1.54 -8.17 12.66
N SER A 42 -1.15 -7.72 11.47
CA SER A 42 -0.10 -8.35 10.67
C SER A 42 1.28 -8.30 11.33
N GLY A 43 1.50 -7.38 12.27
CA GLY A 43 2.82 -7.12 12.87
C GLY A 43 3.77 -6.33 11.96
N HIS A 44 3.33 -5.95 10.76
CA HIS A 44 4.08 -5.18 9.77
C HIS A 44 3.56 -3.74 9.61
N ALA A 45 2.86 -3.22 10.62
CA ALA A 45 2.43 -1.83 10.60
C ALA A 45 3.64 -0.89 10.55
N PRO A 46 3.67 0.08 9.62
CA PRO A 46 4.73 1.07 9.56
C PRO A 46 4.85 1.87 10.87
N GLY A 47 6.07 2.30 11.17
CA GLY A 47 6.36 3.02 12.42
C GLY A 47 5.90 4.48 12.38
N ASP A 48 5.87 5.09 11.19
CA ASP A 48 5.39 6.45 10.99
C ASP A 48 3.97 6.46 10.41
N ALA A 49 3.17 7.46 10.80
CA ALA A 49 1.79 7.59 10.34
C ALA A 49 1.68 8.05 8.88
N SER A 50 2.71 8.71 8.35
CA SER A 50 2.83 9.16 6.96
C SER A 50 3.36 8.10 6.01
N GLU A 51 3.56 6.87 6.47
CA GLU A 51 3.93 5.75 5.60
C GLU A 51 2.68 5.05 5.05
N SER A 52 2.76 4.56 3.82
CA SER A 52 1.67 3.83 3.17
C SER A 52 1.77 2.32 3.40
N ALA A 53 0.64 1.64 3.56
CA ALA A 53 0.56 0.18 3.56
C ALA A 53 -0.74 -0.32 2.93
N ILE A 54 -0.67 -1.48 2.25
CA ILE A 54 -1.83 -2.15 1.65
C ILE A 54 -1.73 -3.64 1.96
N ILE A 55 -2.82 -4.22 2.49
CA ILE A 55 -3.00 -5.67 2.55
C ILE A 55 -3.98 -6.06 1.44
N ALA A 56 -3.69 -7.08 0.65
CA ALA A 56 -4.59 -7.50 -0.41
C ALA A 56 -4.51 -9.00 -0.65
N ASN A 57 -5.67 -9.63 -0.84
CA ASN A 57 -5.77 -11.00 -1.31
C ASN A 57 -5.81 -11.00 -2.83
N LEU A 58 -4.66 -11.26 -3.45
CA LEU A 58 -4.49 -11.24 -4.90
C LEU A 58 -4.55 -12.68 -5.45
N PRO A 59 -5.40 -12.95 -6.46
CA PRO A 59 -5.31 -14.18 -7.23
C PRO A 59 -3.92 -14.33 -7.87
N PRO A 60 -3.51 -15.56 -8.25
CA PRO A 60 -2.25 -15.76 -8.97
C PRO A 60 -2.19 -14.90 -10.24
N GLY A 61 -1.14 -14.09 -10.37
CA GLY A 61 -0.98 -13.15 -11.47
C GLY A 61 0.22 -12.22 -11.26
N ASN A 62 0.44 -11.36 -12.25
CA ASN A 62 1.46 -10.32 -12.17
C ASN A 62 0.85 -9.04 -11.58
N TYR A 63 1.56 -8.44 -10.63
CA TYR A 63 1.17 -7.19 -10.01
C TYR A 63 2.38 -6.28 -9.88
N THR A 64 2.17 -4.98 -9.97
CA THR A 64 3.23 -3.99 -9.80
C THR A 64 2.88 -3.05 -8.66
N ALA A 65 3.78 -2.94 -7.68
CA ALA A 65 3.71 -1.91 -6.64
C ALA A 65 4.55 -0.71 -7.06
N ILE A 66 3.96 0.49 -7.03
CA ILE A 66 4.62 1.74 -7.39
C ILE A 66 4.58 2.65 -6.17
N VAL A 67 5.76 3.08 -5.70
CA VAL A 67 5.87 4.10 -4.65
C VAL A 67 6.28 5.44 -5.24
N ARG A 68 5.57 6.49 -4.85
CA ARG A 68 5.81 7.87 -5.30
C ARG A 68 5.79 8.81 -4.10
N GLY A 69 6.69 9.80 -4.07
CA GLY A 69 6.60 10.86 -3.07
C GLY A 69 5.45 11.82 -3.40
N VAL A 70 4.64 12.16 -2.38
CA VAL A 70 3.64 13.22 -2.47
C VAL A 70 4.31 14.53 -2.89
N ASN A 71 3.66 15.33 -3.74
CA ASN A 71 4.16 16.62 -4.26
C ASN A 71 5.52 16.55 -4.98
N ASN A 72 5.84 15.42 -5.62
CA ASN A 72 7.10 15.24 -6.36
C ASN A 72 8.34 15.31 -5.45
N THR A 73 8.17 15.01 -4.16
CA THR A 73 9.27 14.87 -3.22
C THR A 73 10.11 13.64 -3.58
N THR A 74 11.42 13.74 -3.39
CA THR A 74 12.36 12.64 -3.62
C THR A 74 12.86 12.15 -2.27
N GLY A 75 12.98 10.83 -2.14
CA GLY A 75 13.40 10.17 -0.91
C GLY A 75 13.74 8.71 -1.19
N VAL A 76 14.33 8.04 -0.21
CA VAL A 76 14.52 6.59 -0.26
C VAL A 76 13.21 5.96 0.23
N ALA A 77 12.57 5.18 -0.63
CA ALA A 77 11.46 4.31 -0.25
C ALA A 77 11.94 2.87 -0.27
N LEU A 78 11.56 2.11 0.76
CA LEU A 78 11.70 0.66 0.80
C LEU A 78 10.33 0.06 0.54
N VAL A 79 10.24 -0.85 -0.43
CA VAL A 79 9.03 -1.64 -0.66
C VAL A 79 9.31 -3.05 -0.17
N GLU A 80 8.46 -3.52 0.72
CA GLU A 80 8.51 -4.88 1.23
C GLU A 80 7.20 -5.58 0.89
N ALA A 81 7.30 -6.82 0.42
CA ALA A 81 6.15 -7.66 0.12
C ALA A 81 6.21 -8.89 1.02
N TYR A 82 5.13 -9.10 1.77
CA TYR A 82 4.99 -10.20 2.71
C TYR A 82 3.81 -11.08 2.28
N ASP A 83 4.02 -12.39 2.31
CA ASP A 83 2.93 -13.36 2.23
C ASP A 83 2.39 -13.60 3.65
N LEU A 84 1.14 -13.22 3.89
CA LEU A 84 0.47 -13.38 5.18
C LEU A 84 -0.31 -14.70 5.15
N HIS A 85 0.07 -15.65 6.02
CA HIS A 85 -0.51 -17.01 6.10
C HIS A 85 -1.49 -17.16 7.27
#